data_AF-A0A9D1MFN9-F1
#
_entry.id   AF-A0A9D1MFN9-F1
#
_cell.length_a   1.000
_cell.length_b   1.000
_cell.length_c   1.000
_cell.angle_alpha   90.00
_cell.angle_beta   90.00
_cell.angle_gamma   90.00
#
_symmetry.space_group_name_H-M   'P 1'
#
loop_
_entity.id
_entity.type
_entity.pdbx_description
1 polymer ?
#
loop_
_entity_poly.entity_id
_entity_poly.type
_entity_poly.pdbx_seq_one_letter_code
_entity_poly.pdbx_strand_id
1 'polypeptide(L)'
;YDEEFIFPDGNAVPVGNRACLVEQAKKMYHEMSPETGEFIDFMLEHELMDLDNKPNKASTGYMTSLAEYKAPFVFSCFNGTTGDVDVLTHEMGHAFAGYMAMRTQPLMEQWGESTDIAEIHSMSMEQFAYPYAELFFGDRADKYRFQHLQEALTFVPFGVAVDEFQHIVYEHPELTPAERTAEWRKLEKKYMPWRNYDGDAFFEKGGWWYHKIHIFHYPFYYINYTLTTMGAMEFKKKMAENPESCRKDYLTLCKVGGSLGYLDTLRAAHLSVPFEAGSVEKATGYAMKILERQIAEKENLK
;
A
#
# COMPACT_ATOMS: atom_id res chain seq x y z
N TYR A 1 13.22 3.69 17.77
CA TYR A 1 13.54 4.82 16.88
C TYR A 1 14.42 4.41 15.69
N ASP A 2 14.88 3.15 15.60
CA ASP A 2 15.71 2.69 14.46
C ASP A 2 14.94 1.90 13.39
N GLU A 3 13.67 1.52 13.61
CA GLU A 3 12.91 0.66 12.68
C GLU A 3 12.79 1.26 11.27
N GLU A 4 12.81 2.58 11.13
CA GLU A 4 12.75 3.30 9.85
C GLU A 4 14.13 3.55 9.23
N PHE A 5 15.23 3.26 9.94
CA PHE A 5 16.61 3.44 9.46
C PHE A 5 17.17 2.10 8.95
N ILE A 6 16.94 1.79 7.67
CA ILE A 6 17.19 0.46 7.09
C ILE A 6 18.66 0.28 6.68
N PHE A 7 19.31 1.35 6.22
CA PHE A 7 20.66 1.30 5.66
C PHE A 7 21.64 2.22 6.43
N PRO A 8 22.79 1.72 6.93
CA PRO A 8 23.76 2.53 7.66
C PRO A 8 24.31 3.74 6.90
N ASP A 9 24.36 3.65 5.58
CA ASP A 9 24.80 4.71 4.66
C ASP A 9 23.62 5.54 4.12
N GLY A 10 22.44 5.40 4.73
CA GLY A 10 21.22 6.14 4.40
C GLY A 10 20.26 5.37 3.50
N ASN A 11 18.96 5.57 3.76
CA ASN A 11 17.87 5.03 2.94
C ASN A 11 17.88 5.63 1.52
N ALA A 12 17.08 5.05 0.63
CA ALA A 12 16.85 5.65 -0.67
C ALA A 12 16.19 7.04 -0.51
N VAL A 13 16.54 7.98 -1.38
CA VAL A 13 15.79 9.23 -1.52
C VAL A 13 15.55 9.49 -3.00
N PRO A 14 14.40 10.08 -3.37
CA PRO A 14 14.07 10.34 -4.76
C PRO A 14 15.10 11.27 -5.44
N VAL A 15 15.22 11.14 -6.76
CA VAL A 15 16.03 12.03 -7.60
C VAL A 15 15.17 13.21 -8.06
N GLY A 16 15.68 14.42 -7.84
CA GLY A 16 15.00 15.65 -8.26
C GLY A 16 13.89 16.11 -7.31
N ASN A 17 13.08 17.06 -7.78
CA ASN A 17 11.95 17.65 -7.05
C ASN A 17 10.61 17.06 -7.55
N ARG A 18 9.47 17.52 -7.01
CA ARG A 18 8.14 17.08 -7.43
C ARG A 18 7.95 17.09 -8.95
N ALA A 19 8.33 18.17 -9.64
CA ALA A 19 8.15 18.25 -11.09
C ALA A 19 8.92 17.15 -11.82
N CYS A 20 10.14 16.83 -11.35
CA CYS A 20 10.89 15.69 -11.85
C CYS A 20 10.16 14.36 -11.60
N LEU A 21 9.67 14.13 -10.38
CA LEU A 21 8.95 12.89 -10.04
C LEU A 21 7.67 12.70 -10.86
N VAL A 22 6.92 13.77 -11.11
CA VAL A 22 5.71 13.73 -11.95
C VAL A 22 6.07 13.40 -13.41
N GLU A 23 7.14 13.97 -13.96
CA GLU A 23 7.60 13.61 -15.31
C GLU A 23 8.09 12.15 -15.40
N GLN A 24 8.77 11.65 -14.36
CA GLN A 24 9.16 10.23 -14.32
C GLN A 24 7.94 9.31 -14.19
N ALA A 25 6.94 9.69 -13.40
CA ALA A 25 5.67 8.96 -13.31
C ALA A 25 4.92 8.96 -14.65
N LYS A 26 4.91 10.09 -15.37
CA LYS A 26 4.38 10.16 -16.73
C LYS A 26 5.07 9.15 -17.64
N LYS A 27 6.40 9.16 -17.68
CA LYS A 27 7.17 8.20 -18.47
C LYS A 27 6.85 6.76 -18.09
N MET A 28 6.87 6.45 -16.80
CA MET A 28 6.55 5.12 -16.26
C MET A 28 5.17 4.64 -16.72
N TYR A 29 4.12 5.44 -16.57
CA TYR A 29 2.77 5.04 -16.94
C TYR A 29 2.58 4.87 -18.45
N HIS A 30 3.23 5.69 -19.28
CA HIS A 30 3.24 5.48 -20.73
C HIS A 30 3.94 4.17 -21.14
N GLU A 31 5.03 3.80 -20.45
CA GLU A 31 5.74 2.54 -20.69
C GLU A 31 4.99 1.31 -20.12
N MET A 32 4.18 1.50 -19.08
CA MET A 32 3.45 0.43 -18.41
C MET A 32 2.31 -0.13 -19.26
N SER A 33 1.43 0.73 -19.81
CA SER A 33 0.39 0.31 -20.75
C SER A 33 -0.26 1.49 -21.49
N PRO A 34 -0.94 1.23 -22.62
CA PRO A 34 -1.75 2.26 -23.28
C PRO A 34 -2.82 2.87 -22.37
N GLU A 35 -3.49 2.05 -21.54
CA GLU A 35 -4.53 2.52 -20.62
C GLU A 35 -3.98 3.42 -19.51
N THR A 36 -2.81 3.08 -18.97
CA THR A 36 -2.16 3.89 -17.93
C THR A 36 -1.55 5.16 -18.51
N GLY A 37 -1.05 5.12 -19.75
CA GLY A 37 -0.62 6.30 -20.52
C GLY A 37 -1.75 7.31 -20.76
N GLU A 38 -2.92 6.84 -21.22
CA GLU A 38 -4.11 7.69 -21.38
C GLU A 38 -4.55 8.29 -20.04
N PHE A 39 -4.56 7.47 -18.98
CA PHE A 39 -4.92 7.90 -17.64
C PHE A 39 -4.00 9.00 -17.10
N ILE A 40 -2.67 8.83 -17.19
CA ILE A 40 -1.74 9.83 -16.65
C ILE A 40 -1.83 11.15 -17.43
N ASP A 41 -2.04 11.09 -18.74
CA ASP A 41 -2.25 12.28 -19.56
C ASP A 41 -3.52 13.02 -19.12
N PHE A 42 -4.61 12.29 -18.87
CA PHE A 42 -5.85 12.87 -18.33
C PHE A 42 -5.63 13.55 -16.96
N MET A 43 -4.91 12.89 -16.05
CA MET A 43 -4.61 13.45 -14.72
C MET A 43 -3.80 14.76 -14.81
N LEU A 44 -2.84 14.82 -15.74
CA LEU A 44 -1.97 15.97 -15.93
C LEU A 44 -2.67 17.11 -16.67
N GLU A 45 -3.40 16.82 -17.74
CA GLU A 45 -4.13 17.81 -18.54
C GLU A 45 -5.17 18.57 -17.72
N HIS A 46 -5.77 17.89 -16.74
CA HIS A 46 -6.81 18.45 -15.89
C HIS A 46 -6.34 18.85 -14.48
N GLU A 47 -5.03 18.84 -14.22
CA GLU A 47 -4.43 19.26 -12.94
C GLU A 47 -5.01 18.53 -11.71
N LEU A 48 -5.28 17.23 -11.83
CA LEU A 48 -6.02 16.43 -10.85
C LEU A 48 -5.15 15.89 -9.69
N MET A 49 -4.12 16.64 -9.30
CA MET A 49 -3.16 16.24 -8.27
C MET A 49 -2.72 17.42 -7.40
N ASP A 50 -2.83 17.32 -6.08
CA ASP A 50 -2.18 18.23 -5.11
C ASP A 50 -1.19 17.48 -4.23
N LEU A 51 0.08 17.46 -4.65
CA LEU A 51 1.12 16.60 -4.07
C LEU A 51 2.05 17.30 -3.07
N ASP A 52 2.24 18.61 -3.17
CA ASP A 52 3.22 19.32 -2.33
C ASP A 52 2.75 19.42 -0.87
N ASN A 53 3.66 19.24 0.10
CA ASN A 53 3.39 19.61 1.48
C ASN A 53 3.33 21.15 1.64
N LYS A 54 2.34 21.66 2.39
CA LYS A 54 2.10 23.10 2.58
C LYS A 54 1.72 23.38 4.04
N PRO A 55 2.03 24.57 4.59
CA PRO A 55 1.57 24.94 5.94
C PRO A 55 0.06 24.76 6.09
N ASN A 56 -0.36 24.08 7.17
CA ASN A 56 -1.76 23.76 7.48
C ASN A 56 -2.46 22.78 6.52
N LYS A 57 -1.75 22.19 5.55
CA LYS A 57 -2.28 21.08 4.75
C LYS A 57 -2.39 19.84 5.63
N ALA A 58 -3.47 19.07 5.46
CA ALA A 58 -3.66 17.82 6.20
C ALA A 58 -2.52 16.84 5.87
N SER A 59 -1.90 16.26 6.89
CA SER A 59 -0.76 15.35 6.74
C SER A 59 -1.21 13.92 6.40
N THR A 60 -1.69 13.71 5.18
CA THR A 60 -2.16 12.40 4.67
C THR A 60 -1.98 12.28 3.15
N GLY A 61 -2.09 11.05 2.63
CA GLY A 61 -2.42 10.76 1.24
C GLY A 61 -3.89 10.32 1.13
N TYR A 62 -4.54 10.59 -0.01
CA TYR A 62 -5.78 9.93 -0.40
C TYR A 62 -6.09 10.13 -1.90
N MET A 63 -7.00 9.29 -2.39
CA MET A 63 -7.70 9.45 -3.67
C MET A 63 -9.19 9.72 -3.44
N THR A 64 -9.78 10.61 -4.22
CA THR A 64 -11.24 10.82 -4.26
C THR A 64 -11.74 10.99 -5.70
N SER A 65 -13.06 11.04 -5.91
CA SER A 65 -13.65 11.21 -7.24
C SER A 65 -14.54 12.45 -7.32
N LEU A 66 -14.43 13.15 -8.45
CA LEU A 66 -15.30 14.24 -8.87
C LEU A 66 -16.33 13.66 -9.85
N ALA A 67 -17.40 13.08 -9.30
CA ALA A 67 -18.34 12.23 -10.04
C ALA A 67 -18.93 12.87 -11.30
N GLU A 68 -19.31 14.15 -11.25
CA GLU A 68 -19.87 14.87 -12.41
C GLU A 68 -18.88 14.97 -13.58
N TYR A 69 -17.58 14.94 -13.29
CA TYR A 69 -16.50 15.04 -14.27
C TYR A 69 -15.89 13.68 -14.62
N LYS A 70 -16.32 12.60 -13.95
CA LYS A 70 -15.69 11.26 -14.04
C LYS A 70 -14.18 11.31 -13.87
N ALA A 71 -13.73 12.17 -12.96
CA ALA A 71 -12.33 12.49 -12.74
C ALA A 71 -11.90 12.03 -11.35
N PRO A 72 -10.87 11.19 -11.22
CA PRO A 72 -10.25 10.95 -9.92
C PRO A 72 -9.38 12.16 -9.56
N PHE A 73 -9.09 12.33 -8.27
CA PHE A 73 -8.22 13.37 -7.75
C PHE A 73 -7.30 12.78 -6.70
N VAL A 74 -6.00 13.06 -6.81
CA VAL A 74 -4.97 12.56 -5.90
C VAL A 74 -4.46 13.68 -5.01
N PHE A 75 -4.37 13.39 -3.71
CA PHE A 75 -3.84 14.28 -2.70
C PHE A 75 -2.68 13.59 -1.98
N SER A 76 -1.56 14.29 -1.79
CA SER A 76 -0.45 13.81 -0.97
C SER A 76 0.37 14.96 -0.37
N CYS A 77 1.38 14.63 0.43
CA CYS A 77 2.25 15.60 1.12
C CYS A 77 3.73 15.24 0.94
N PHE A 78 4.28 15.51 -0.26
CA PHE A 78 5.68 15.24 -0.58
C PHE A 78 6.62 15.98 0.37
N ASN A 79 7.63 15.26 0.87
CA ASN A 79 8.61 15.73 1.84
C ASN A 79 10.06 15.32 1.50
N GLY A 80 10.29 14.71 0.33
CA GLY A 80 11.62 14.35 -0.18
C GLY A 80 12.15 13.00 0.28
N THR A 81 11.29 12.11 0.78
CA THR A 81 11.66 10.75 1.21
C THR A 81 11.18 9.70 0.21
N THR A 82 11.45 8.40 0.45
CA THR A 82 10.85 7.31 -0.34
C THR A 82 9.31 7.41 -0.36
N GLY A 83 8.74 7.90 0.74
CA GLY A 83 7.31 8.10 0.90
C GLY A 83 6.66 8.95 -0.20
N ASP A 84 7.40 9.83 -0.88
CA ASP A 84 6.90 10.60 -2.01
C ASP A 84 6.54 9.71 -3.20
N VAL A 85 7.36 8.69 -3.47
CA VAL A 85 7.12 7.73 -4.57
C VAL A 85 6.11 6.67 -4.14
N ASP A 86 6.18 6.24 -2.87
CA ASP A 86 5.23 5.29 -2.28
C ASP A 86 3.81 5.84 -2.41
N VAL A 87 3.55 7.05 -1.86
CA VAL A 87 2.23 7.67 -1.91
C VAL A 87 1.81 8.02 -3.34
N LEU A 88 2.74 8.42 -4.21
CA LEU A 88 2.41 8.71 -5.60
C LEU A 88 1.90 7.47 -6.31
N THR A 89 2.61 6.35 -6.20
CA THR A 89 2.22 5.11 -6.89
C THR A 89 0.99 4.47 -6.26
N HIS A 90 0.86 4.53 -4.93
CA HIS A 90 -0.30 4.07 -4.18
C HIS A 90 -1.58 4.78 -4.63
N GLU A 91 -1.63 6.11 -4.50
CA GLU A 91 -2.83 6.88 -4.80
C GLU A 91 -3.15 6.88 -6.29
N MET A 92 -2.14 6.78 -7.16
CA MET A 92 -2.35 6.63 -8.59
C MET A 92 -2.89 5.25 -8.97
N GLY A 93 -2.63 4.21 -8.18
CA GLY A 93 -3.30 2.91 -8.34
C GLY A 93 -4.79 2.99 -8.02
N HIS A 94 -5.16 3.67 -6.94
CA HIS A 94 -6.56 3.99 -6.65
C HIS A 94 -7.19 4.83 -7.76
N ALA A 95 -6.52 5.91 -8.18
CA ALA A 95 -7.05 6.82 -9.18
C ALA A 95 -7.23 6.12 -10.53
N PHE A 96 -6.31 5.23 -10.90
CA PHE A 96 -6.45 4.41 -12.09
C PHE A 96 -7.65 3.45 -12.01
N ALA A 97 -7.84 2.76 -10.88
CA ALA A 97 -9.00 1.90 -10.67
C ALA A 97 -10.32 2.69 -10.81
N GLY A 98 -10.43 3.83 -10.13
CA GLY A 98 -11.59 4.72 -10.26
C GLY A 98 -11.77 5.25 -11.69
N TYR A 99 -10.69 5.66 -12.36
CA TYR A 99 -10.71 6.13 -13.76
C TYR A 99 -11.34 5.10 -14.69
N MET A 100 -10.95 3.83 -14.53
CA MET A 100 -11.45 2.71 -15.32
C MET A 100 -12.91 2.40 -14.97
N ALA A 101 -13.24 2.25 -13.68
CA ALA A 101 -14.58 1.93 -13.22
C ALA A 101 -15.62 2.97 -13.67
N MET A 102 -15.32 4.27 -13.58
CA MET A 102 -16.21 5.35 -14.04
C MET A 102 -16.51 5.32 -15.56
N ARG A 103 -15.68 4.63 -16.34
CA ARG A 103 -15.81 4.46 -17.79
C ARG A 103 -16.43 3.13 -18.20
N THR A 104 -16.37 2.11 -17.35
CA THR A 104 -16.86 0.77 -17.67
C THR A 104 -18.13 0.38 -16.94
N GLN A 105 -18.40 0.95 -15.76
CA GLN A 105 -19.56 0.60 -14.96
C GLN A 105 -20.76 1.51 -15.24
N PRO A 106 -21.96 0.95 -15.41
CA PRO A 106 -23.15 1.71 -15.80
C PRO A 106 -23.74 2.53 -14.66
N LEU A 107 -23.54 2.11 -13.40
CA LEU A 107 -24.09 2.75 -12.22
C LEU A 107 -22.99 3.44 -11.41
N MET A 108 -23.31 4.63 -10.89
CA MET A 108 -22.36 5.43 -10.12
C MET A 108 -21.92 4.72 -8.83
N GLU A 109 -22.82 3.95 -8.23
CA GLU A 109 -22.57 3.14 -7.03
C GLU A 109 -21.54 2.03 -7.27
N GLN A 110 -21.26 1.69 -8.53
CA GLN A 110 -20.28 0.68 -8.93
C GLN A 110 -18.93 1.30 -9.33
N TRP A 111 -18.79 2.63 -9.30
CA TRP A 111 -17.55 3.32 -9.66
C TRP A 111 -16.47 3.21 -8.59
N GLY A 112 -16.85 2.87 -7.35
CA GLY A 112 -15.93 2.58 -6.27
C GLY A 112 -16.14 1.16 -5.76
N GLU A 113 -15.07 0.59 -5.24
CA GLU A 113 -15.03 -0.74 -4.63
C GLU A 113 -15.13 -0.69 -3.11
N SER A 114 -15.37 -1.86 -2.50
CA SER A 114 -15.22 -2.02 -1.07
C SER A 114 -13.76 -1.88 -0.65
N THR A 115 -13.54 -1.41 0.57
CA THR A 115 -12.20 -1.07 1.09
C THR A 115 -11.26 -2.28 1.21
N ASP A 116 -11.81 -3.49 1.29
CA ASP A 116 -11.09 -4.78 1.26
C ASP A 116 -10.65 -5.20 -0.16
N ILE A 117 -11.10 -4.49 -1.20
CA ILE A 117 -10.58 -4.60 -2.57
C ILE A 117 -9.73 -3.38 -2.94
N ALA A 118 -10.12 -2.19 -2.48
CA ALA A 118 -9.51 -0.92 -2.88
C ALA A 118 -7.99 -0.94 -2.79
N GLU A 119 -7.47 -1.44 -1.68
CA GLU A 119 -6.02 -1.49 -1.41
C GLU A 119 -5.27 -2.49 -2.30
N ILE A 120 -5.96 -3.45 -2.95
CA ILE A 120 -5.31 -4.30 -3.97
C ILE A 120 -4.90 -3.43 -5.16
N HIS A 121 -5.70 -2.45 -5.54
CA HIS A 121 -5.41 -1.58 -6.67
C HIS A 121 -4.14 -0.75 -6.44
N SER A 122 -4.08 -0.06 -5.30
CA SER A 122 -2.99 0.83 -4.92
C SER A 122 -1.69 0.07 -4.67
N MET A 123 -1.71 -0.92 -3.78
CA MET A 123 -0.51 -1.69 -3.44
C MET A 123 0.04 -2.49 -4.62
N SER A 124 -0.82 -2.99 -5.52
CA SER A 124 -0.31 -3.66 -6.74
C SER A 124 0.39 -2.68 -7.66
N MET A 125 -0.10 -1.44 -7.76
CA MET A 125 0.52 -0.40 -8.58
C MET A 125 1.92 -0.04 -8.07
N GLU A 126 2.13 0.04 -6.76
CA GLU A 126 3.46 0.18 -6.17
C GLU A 126 4.39 -0.96 -6.63
N GLN A 127 3.92 -2.21 -6.63
CA GLN A 127 4.71 -3.35 -7.09
C GLN A 127 5.02 -3.27 -8.59
N PHE A 128 4.09 -2.77 -9.41
CA PHE A 128 4.28 -2.59 -10.84
C PHE A 128 5.25 -1.45 -11.18
N ALA A 129 5.48 -0.53 -10.25
CA ALA A 129 6.48 0.53 -10.39
C ALA A 129 7.93 0.03 -10.17
N TYR A 130 8.14 -1.17 -9.61
CA TYR A 130 9.48 -1.69 -9.29
C TYR A 130 10.46 -1.72 -10.49
N PRO A 131 10.06 -2.13 -11.71
CA PRO A 131 10.94 -2.09 -12.88
C PRO A 131 11.39 -0.68 -13.30
N TYR A 132 10.74 0.35 -12.77
CA TYR A 132 11.00 1.76 -13.08
C TYR A 132 11.69 2.51 -11.93
N ALA A 133 12.06 1.82 -10.85
CA ALA A 133 12.64 2.45 -9.66
C ALA A 133 13.91 3.26 -9.96
N GLU A 134 14.68 2.92 -10.99
CA GLU A 134 15.84 3.71 -11.45
C GLU A 134 15.44 5.13 -11.89
N LEU A 135 14.25 5.32 -12.46
CA LEU A 135 13.76 6.65 -12.84
C LEU A 135 13.62 7.57 -11.63
N PHE A 136 13.22 7.01 -10.48
CA PHE A 136 12.93 7.75 -9.26
C PHE A 136 14.09 7.78 -8.28
N PHE A 137 14.98 6.79 -8.28
CA PHE A 137 16.00 6.63 -7.23
C PHE A 137 17.44 6.52 -7.78
N GLY A 138 17.62 6.41 -9.09
CA GLY A 138 18.92 6.19 -9.72
C GLY A 138 19.63 4.96 -9.14
N ASP A 139 20.90 5.11 -8.78
CA ASP A 139 21.73 4.04 -8.21
C ASP A 139 21.23 3.51 -6.86
N ARG A 140 20.23 4.15 -6.24
CA ARG A 140 19.61 3.72 -4.98
C ARG A 140 18.33 2.90 -5.19
N ALA A 141 17.95 2.57 -6.43
CA ALA A 141 16.74 1.82 -6.75
C ALA A 141 16.64 0.50 -5.99
N ASP A 142 17.74 -0.25 -5.83
CA ASP A 142 17.72 -1.51 -5.10
C ASP A 142 17.53 -1.33 -3.59
N LYS A 143 17.99 -0.22 -3.01
CA LYS A 143 17.68 0.13 -1.61
C LYS A 143 16.18 0.35 -1.44
N TYR A 144 15.57 1.10 -2.35
CA TYR A 144 14.12 1.31 -2.37
C TYR A 144 13.36 -0.01 -2.49
N ARG A 145 13.68 -0.85 -3.48
CA ARG A 145 12.99 -2.14 -3.69
C ARG A 145 13.06 -3.03 -2.46
N PHE A 146 14.22 -3.09 -1.80
CA PHE A 146 14.41 -3.85 -0.57
C PHE A 146 13.56 -3.27 0.57
N GLN A 147 13.69 -1.97 0.84
CA GLN A 147 12.97 -1.29 1.92
C GLN A 147 11.45 -1.44 1.75
N HIS A 148 10.93 -1.07 0.58
CA HIS A 148 9.50 -1.12 0.29
C HIS A 148 8.93 -2.55 0.38
N LEU A 149 9.68 -3.56 -0.11
CA LEU A 149 9.22 -4.96 -0.03
C LEU A 149 9.26 -5.50 1.40
N GLN A 150 10.28 -5.12 2.18
CA GLN A 150 10.37 -5.46 3.60
C GLN A 150 9.21 -4.82 4.38
N GLU A 151 8.93 -3.55 4.15
CA GLU A 151 7.84 -2.82 4.79
C GLU A 151 6.48 -3.46 4.46
N ALA A 152 6.21 -3.78 3.20
CA ALA A 152 4.96 -4.44 2.79
C ALA A 152 4.72 -5.78 3.54
N LEU A 153 5.76 -6.58 3.77
CA LEU A 153 5.63 -7.86 4.48
C LEU A 153 5.60 -7.71 6.01
N THR A 154 6.41 -6.80 6.57
CA THR A 154 6.45 -6.54 8.02
C THR A 154 5.23 -5.73 8.51
N PHE A 155 4.53 -5.07 7.59
CA PHE A 155 3.23 -4.45 7.86
C PHE A 155 2.14 -5.46 8.20
N VAL A 156 2.14 -6.64 7.58
CA VAL A 156 1.09 -7.67 7.79
C VAL A 156 0.91 -8.05 9.28
N PRO A 157 1.95 -8.44 10.05
CA PRO A 157 1.78 -8.75 11.46
C PRO A 157 1.34 -7.54 12.29
N PHE A 158 1.76 -6.32 11.94
CA PHE A 158 1.26 -5.11 12.58
C PHE A 158 -0.25 -4.93 12.31
N GLY A 159 -0.68 -5.10 11.07
CA GLY A 159 -2.08 -4.94 10.68
C GLY A 159 -3.00 -5.96 11.37
N VAL A 160 -2.56 -7.22 11.48
CA VAL A 160 -3.28 -8.26 12.23
C VAL A 160 -3.35 -7.93 13.72
N ALA A 161 -2.27 -7.39 14.32
CA ALA A 161 -2.29 -6.97 15.71
C ALA A 161 -3.31 -5.85 15.96
N VAL A 162 -3.46 -4.89 15.03
CA VAL A 162 -4.48 -3.82 15.12
C VAL A 162 -5.89 -4.37 15.05
N ASP A 163 -6.14 -5.37 14.19
CA ASP A 163 -7.45 -6.01 14.09
C ASP A 163 -7.81 -6.81 15.36
N GLU A 164 -6.90 -7.67 15.83
CA GLU A 164 -7.10 -8.44 17.07
C GLU A 164 -7.29 -7.51 18.28
N PHE A 165 -6.58 -6.38 18.32
CA PHE A 165 -6.76 -5.37 19.35
C PHE A 165 -8.18 -4.79 19.34
N GLN A 166 -8.73 -4.47 18.17
CA GLN A 166 -10.07 -3.94 18.06
C GLN A 166 -11.10 -4.99 18.51
N HIS A 167 -10.96 -6.24 18.10
CA HIS A 167 -11.80 -7.34 18.60
C HIS A 167 -11.82 -7.39 20.13
N ILE A 168 -10.65 -7.36 20.79
CA ILE A 168 -10.56 -7.34 22.25
C ILE A 168 -11.30 -6.14 22.85
N VAL A 169 -11.10 -4.93 22.31
CA VAL A 169 -11.72 -3.71 22.83
C VAL A 169 -13.25 -3.73 22.69
N TYR A 170 -13.77 -4.25 21.58
CA TYR A 170 -15.21 -4.31 21.32
C TYR A 170 -15.89 -5.50 22.01
N GLU A 171 -15.19 -6.61 22.24
CA GLU A 171 -15.66 -7.76 23.03
C GLU A 171 -15.66 -7.47 24.54
N HIS A 172 -14.77 -6.58 24.99
CA HIS A 172 -14.62 -6.16 26.39
C HIS A 172 -14.77 -4.63 26.56
N PRO A 173 -15.98 -4.08 26.34
CA PRO A 173 -16.21 -2.64 26.41
C PRO A 173 -15.91 -2.02 27.78
N GLU A 174 -15.91 -2.83 28.84
CA GLU A 174 -15.58 -2.45 30.23
C GLU A 174 -14.11 -2.10 30.47
N LEU A 175 -13.19 -2.50 29.57
CA LEU A 175 -11.77 -2.23 29.75
C LEU A 175 -11.50 -0.74 29.90
N THR A 176 -10.77 -0.39 30.94
CA THR A 176 -10.25 0.96 31.14
C THR A 176 -9.20 1.31 30.08
N PRO A 177 -8.91 2.60 29.84
CA PRO A 177 -7.85 2.99 28.91
C PRO A 177 -6.48 2.35 29.22
N ALA A 178 -6.16 2.16 30.50
CA ALA A 178 -4.92 1.51 30.92
C ALA A 178 -4.91 0.02 30.56
N GLU A 179 -6.02 -0.69 30.77
CA GLU A 179 -6.14 -2.11 30.42
C GLU A 179 -6.09 -2.31 28.90
N ARG A 180 -6.75 -1.46 28.10
CA ARG A 180 -6.63 -1.49 26.63
C ARG A 180 -5.19 -1.34 26.18
N THR A 181 -4.46 -0.39 26.77
CA THR A 181 -3.04 -0.16 26.48
C THR A 181 -2.20 -1.40 26.84
N ALA A 182 -2.51 -2.08 27.96
CA ALA A 182 -1.85 -3.31 28.35
C ALA A 182 -2.16 -4.50 27.41
N GLU A 183 -3.40 -4.62 26.90
CA GLU A 183 -3.75 -5.61 25.89
C GLU A 183 -2.98 -5.40 24.59
N TRP A 184 -2.87 -4.16 24.11
CA TRP A 184 -2.01 -3.84 22.97
C TRP A 184 -0.56 -4.30 23.18
N ARG A 185 0.00 -4.07 24.37
CA ARG A 185 1.38 -4.50 24.68
C ARG A 185 1.57 -6.02 24.57
N LYS A 186 0.55 -6.82 24.89
CA LYS A 186 0.60 -8.29 24.69
C LYS A 186 0.64 -8.63 23.21
N LEU A 187 -0.17 -7.95 22.39
CA LEU A 187 -0.22 -8.15 20.95
C LEU A 187 1.09 -7.74 20.28
N GLU A 188 1.73 -6.66 20.73
CA GLU A 188 3.07 -6.31 20.23
C GLU A 188 4.09 -7.41 20.47
N LYS A 189 4.10 -8.00 21.67
CA LYS A 189 5.02 -9.10 21.98
C LYS A 189 4.72 -10.36 21.15
N LYS A 190 3.46 -10.57 20.77
CA LYS A 190 3.02 -11.69 19.94
C LYS A 190 3.42 -11.51 18.47
N TYR A 191 3.13 -10.34 17.89
CA TYR A 191 3.24 -10.09 16.45
C TYR A 191 4.53 -9.38 16.04
N MET A 192 5.14 -8.62 16.94
CA MET A 192 6.34 -7.80 16.70
C MET A 192 7.35 -8.02 17.85
N PRO A 193 7.77 -9.27 18.14
CA PRO A 193 8.63 -9.58 19.29
C PRO A 193 10.00 -8.90 19.26
N TRP A 194 10.42 -8.39 18.10
CA TRP A 194 11.68 -7.65 17.93
C TRP A 194 11.61 -6.20 18.41
N ARG A 195 10.40 -5.63 18.59
CA ARG A 195 10.25 -4.20 18.90
C ARG A 195 10.75 -3.87 20.30
N ASN A 196 11.69 -2.93 20.37
CA ASN A 196 12.27 -2.43 21.60
C ASN A 196 12.06 -0.91 21.72
N TYR A 197 11.48 -0.47 22.84
CA TYR A 197 11.21 0.94 23.10
C TYR A 197 12.29 1.65 23.92
N ASP A 198 13.41 0.97 24.19
CA ASP A 198 14.58 1.54 24.88
C ASP A 198 14.20 2.19 26.23
N GLY A 199 13.26 1.56 26.93
CA GLY A 199 12.78 2.03 28.23
C GLY A 199 11.84 3.23 28.20
N ASP A 200 11.34 3.66 27.03
CA ASP A 200 10.30 4.70 26.98
C ASP A 200 9.05 4.26 27.76
N ALA A 201 8.75 4.97 28.84
CA ALA A 201 7.74 4.56 29.80
C ALA A 201 6.31 4.54 29.24
N PHE A 202 6.02 5.31 28.18
CA PHE A 202 4.70 5.33 27.55
C PHE A 202 4.57 4.16 26.58
N PHE A 203 5.56 3.96 25.71
CA PHE A 203 5.51 2.88 24.73
C PHE A 203 5.72 1.49 25.35
N GLU A 204 6.53 1.35 26.39
CA GLU A 204 6.69 0.09 27.12
C GLU A 204 5.39 -0.43 27.76
N LYS A 205 4.46 0.47 28.05
CA LYS A 205 3.12 0.11 28.55
C LYS A 205 2.14 -0.26 27.44
N GLY A 206 2.54 -0.13 26.16
CA GLY A 206 1.69 -0.35 24.99
C GLY A 206 1.08 0.93 24.42
N GLY A 207 1.67 2.10 24.65
CA GLY A 207 1.15 3.38 24.14
C GLY A 207 1.18 3.55 22.61
N TRP A 208 1.75 2.60 21.88
CA TRP A 208 1.99 2.76 20.44
C TRP A 208 0.72 2.85 19.62
N TRP A 209 -0.34 2.08 19.90
CA TRP A 209 -1.56 2.10 19.07
C TRP A 209 -2.24 3.47 18.95
N TYR A 210 -2.03 4.39 19.90
CA TYR A 210 -2.65 5.72 19.91
C TYR A 210 -2.36 6.56 18.65
N HIS A 211 -1.24 6.34 17.97
CA HIS A 211 -0.92 7.12 16.77
C HIS A 211 -1.72 6.66 15.52
N LYS A 212 -2.40 5.51 15.58
CA LYS A 212 -3.17 5.00 14.43
C LYS A 212 -4.59 5.53 14.42
N ILE A 213 -4.81 6.57 13.61
CA ILE A 213 -6.10 7.23 13.41
C ILE A 213 -7.24 6.27 13.04
N HIS A 214 -6.94 5.20 12.30
CA HIS A 214 -7.94 4.24 11.82
C HIS A 214 -8.70 3.55 12.95
N ILE A 215 -8.05 3.29 14.09
CA ILE A 215 -8.70 2.69 15.27
C ILE A 215 -9.82 3.60 15.80
N PHE A 216 -9.67 4.92 15.64
CA PHE A 216 -10.63 5.91 16.15
C PHE A 216 -11.69 6.29 15.12
N HIS A 217 -11.31 6.38 13.84
CA HIS A 217 -12.20 6.89 12.78
C HIS A 217 -12.89 5.80 11.97
N TYR A 218 -12.26 4.62 11.83
CA TYR A 218 -12.71 3.55 10.94
C TYR A 218 -12.56 2.17 11.61
N PRO A 219 -13.41 1.86 12.61
CA PRO A 219 -13.32 0.59 13.33
C PRO A 219 -13.31 -0.63 12.38
N PHE A 220 -12.45 -1.60 12.68
CA PHE A 220 -12.26 -2.86 11.91
C PHE A 220 -11.80 -2.71 10.46
N TYR A 221 -11.49 -1.50 9.98
CA TYR A 221 -10.99 -1.31 8.61
C TYR A 221 -9.58 -1.92 8.42
N TYR A 222 -8.75 -1.93 9.47
CA TYR A 222 -7.31 -2.16 9.31
C TYR A 222 -6.93 -3.56 8.80
N ILE A 223 -7.77 -4.57 9.04
CA ILE A 223 -7.56 -5.91 8.49
C ILE A 223 -7.56 -5.92 6.96
N ASN A 224 -8.27 -4.98 6.33
CA ASN A 224 -8.35 -4.88 4.87
C ASN A 224 -6.98 -4.67 4.25
N TYR A 225 -6.10 -3.86 4.84
CA TYR A 225 -4.73 -3.69 4.37
C TYR A 225 -3.96 -5.02 4.34
N THR A 226 -4.19 -5.91 5.31
CA THR A 226 -3.51 -7.22 5.36
C THR A 226 -4.04 -8.18 4.30
N LEU A 227 -5.37 -8.20 4.09
CA LEU A 227 -6.01 -9.02 3.06
C LEU A 227 -5.58 -8.58 1.67
N THR A 228 -5.55 -7.28 1.43
CA THR A 228 -5.16 -6.69 0.14
C THR A 228 -3.67 -6.80 -0.15
N THR A 229 -2.81 -6.78 0.87
CA THR A 229 -1.38 -7.12 0.72
C THR A 229 -1.22 -8.50 0.07
N MET A 230 -2.09 -9.48 0.39
CA MET A 230 -2.02 -10.80 -0.26
C MET A 230 -2.26 -10.69 -1.77
N GLY A 231 -3.30 -9.94 -2.18
CA GLY A 231 -3.59 -9.67 -3.58
C GLY A 231 -2.44 -8.95 -4.30
N ALA A 232 -1.85 -7.95 -3.66
CA ALA A 232 -0.71 -7.21 -4.21
C ALA A 232 0.55 -8.07 -4.37
N MET A 233 0.85 -8.95 -3.40
CA MET A 233 1.98 -9.87 -3.50
C MET A 233 1.75 -10.96 -4.56
N GLU A 234 0.50 -11.42 -4.75
CA GLU A 234 0.16 -12.29 -5.88
C GLU A 234 0.34 -11.57 -7.22
N PHE A 235 -0.10 -10.31 -7.34
CA PHE A 235 0.14 -9.53 -8.55
C PHE A 235 1.62 -9.28 -8.81
N LYS A 236 2.43 -9.03 -7.79
CA LYS A 236 3.89 -8.96 -7.91
C LYS A 236 4.46 -10.22 -8.56
N LYS A 237 4.04 -11.39 -8.07
CA LYS A 237 4.46 -12.68 -8.64
C LYS A 237 3.97 -12.84 -10.08
N LYS A 238 2.69 -12.55 -10.34
CA LYS A 238 2.09 -12.66 -11.69
C LYS A 238 2.80 -11.74 -12.68
N MET A 239 3.16 -10.53 -12.29
CA MET A 239 3.92 -9.59 -13.11
C MET A 239 5.29 -10.15 -13.47
N ALA A 240 5.99 -10.79 -12.52
CA ALA A 240 7.30 -11.40 -12.79
C ALA A 240 7.22 -12.65 -13.69
N GLU A 241 6.13 -13.43 -13.60
CA GLU A 241 5.97 -14.68 -14.36
C GLU A 241 5.38 -14.45 -15.76
N ASN A 242 4.37 -13.59 -15.89
CA ASN A 242 3.71 -13.28 -17.15
C ASN A 242 3.06 -11.86 -17.09
N PRO A 243 3.81 -10.81 -17.51
CA PRO A 243 3.33 -9.43 -17.48
C PRO A 243 2.03 -9.20 -18.26
N GLU A 244 1.85 -9.87 -19.40
CA GLU A 244 0.67 -9.68 -20.26
C GLU A 244 -0.60 -10.21 -19.57
N SER A 245 -0.53 -11.44 -19.04
CA SER A 245 -1.63 -12.04 -18.28
C SER A 245 -1.92 -11.23 -17.01
N CYS A 246 -0.87 -10.82 -16.29
CA CYS A 246 -0.99 -9.97 -15.10
C CYS A 246 -1.73 -8.66 -15.41
N ARG A 247 -1.37 -7.99 -16.50
CA ARG A 247 -2.00 -6.74 -16.92
C ARG A 247 -3.49 -6.93 -17.21
N LYS A 248 -3.85 -8.00 -17.93
CA LYS A 248 -5.25 -8.30 -18.23
C LYS A 248 -6.07 -8.53 -16.95
N ASP A 249 -5.50 -9.27 -16.01
CA ASP A 249 -6.14 -9.56 -14.73
C ASP A 249 -6.32 -8.30 -13.87
N TYR A 250 -5.29 -7.45 -13.79
CA TYR A 250 -5.35 -6.18 -13.08
C TYR A 250 -6.31 -5.18 -13.72
N LEU A 251 -6.34 -5.08 -15.05
CA LEU A 251 -7.33 -4.26 -15.76
C LEU A 251 -8.75 -4.78 -15.53
N THR A 252 -8.94 -6.10 -15.42
CA THR A 252 -10.25 -6.67 -15.08
C THR A 252 -10.66 -6.23 -13.68
N LEU A 253 -9.75 -6.32 -12.70
CA LEU A 253 -9.98 -5.83 -11.34
C LEU A 253 -10.41 -4.35 -11.33
N CYS A 254 -9.67 -3.48 -12.02
CA CYS A 254 -9.98 -2.06 -12.10
C CYS A 254 -11.32 -1.78 -12.79
N LYS A 255 -11.68 -2.56 -13.82
CA LYS A 255 -12.90 -2.33 -14.61
C LYS A 255 -14.15 -2.83 -13.91
N VAL A 256 -14.07 -3.83 -13.04
CA VAL A 256 -15.26 -4.34 -12.32
C VAL A 256 -15.75 -3.35 -11.26
N GLY A 257 -14.89 -2.49 -10.71
CA GLY A 257 -15.25 -1.55 -9.66
C GLY A 257 -16.00 -2.24 -8.51
N GLY A 258 -17.09 -1.64 -8.04
CA GLY A 258 -17.98 -2.20 -7.01
C GLY A 258 -19.09 -3.13 -7.54
N SER A 259 -19.01 -3.62 -8.78
CA SER A 259 -20.10 -4.40 -9.37
C SER A 259 -20.20 -5.85 -8.87
N LEU A 260 -19.18 -6.35 -8.19
CA LEU A 260 -19.08 -7.72 -7.70
C LEU A 260 -18.80 -7.74 -6.19
N GLY A 261 -19.22 -8.81 -5.51
CA GLY A 261 -18.81 -9.05 -4.13
C GLY A 261 -17.32 -9.39 -4.03
N TYR A 262 -16.74 -9.31 -2.83
CA TYR A 262 -15.31 -9.54 -2.57
C TYR A 262 -14.76 -10.82 -3.23
N LEU A 263 -15.38 -11.98 -2.98
CA LEU A 263 -14.91 -13.27 -3.51
C LEU A 263 -15.09 -13.41 -5.04
N ASP A 264 -16.13 -12.79 -5.62
CA ASP A 264 -16.33 -12.77 -7.07
C ASP A 264 -15.30 -11.86 -7.74
N THR A 265 -14.96 -10.74 -7.11
CA THR A 265 -13.93 -9.80 -7.57
C THR A 265 -12.55 -10.45 -7.61
N LEU A 266 -12.13 -11.14 -6.54
CA LEU A 266 -10.87 -11.89 -6.53
C LEU A 266 -10.82 -12.95 -7.63
N ARG A 267 -11.91 -13.69 -7.83
CA ARG A 267 -12.00 -14.69 -8.91
C ARG A 267 -11.93 -14.06 -10.30
N ALA A 268 -12.58 -12.93 -10.51
CA ALA A 268 -12.53 -12.19 -11.79
C ALA A 268 -11.11 -11.73 -12.14
N ALA A 269 -10.31 -11.38 -11.13
CA ALA A 269 -8.89 -11.00 -11.27
C ALA A 269 -7.91 -12.19 -11.17
N HIS A 270 -8.42 -13.43 -11.11
CA HIS A 270 -7.63 -14.64 -10.90
C HIS A 270 -6.65 -14.54 -9.71
N LEU A 271 -7.14 -14.04 -8.58
CA LEU A 271 -6.44 -13.99 -7.29
C LEU A 271 -6.94 -15.11 -6.37
N SER A 272 -6.10 -15.55 -5.43
CA SER A 272 -6.48 -16.55 -4.45
C SER A 272 -7.40 -15.96 -3.37
N VAL A 273 -8.24 -16.80 -2.77
CA VAL A 273 -9.05 -16.40 -1.61
C VAL A 273 -8.16 -16.47 -0.35
N PRO A 274 -7.93 -15.37 0.37
CA PRO A 274 -6.95 -15.34 1.46
C PRO A 274 -7.35 -16.18 2.68
N PHE A 275 -8.62 -16.58 2.77
CA PHE A 275 -9.16 -17.40 3.86
C PHE A 275 -8.94 -18.91 3.67
N GLU A 276 -8.46 -19.34 2.51
CA GLU A 276 -8.15 -20.74 2.25
C GLU A 276 -6.77 -21.11 2.82
N ALA A 277 -6.66 -22.35 3.34
CA ALA A 277 -5.42 -22.84 3.90
C ALA A 277 -4.30 -22.81 2.85
N GLY A 278 -3.16 -22.22 3.21
CA GLY A 278 -2.00 -22.06 2.33
C GLY A 278 -2.04 -20.83 1.41
N SER A 279 -3.15 -20.07 1.35
CA SER A 279 -3.24 -18.87 0.50
C SER A 279 -2.24 -17.80 0.90
N VAL A 280 -2.05 -17.54 2.20
CA VAL A 280 -1.09 -16.55 2.71
C VAL A 280 0.35 -16.91 2.31
N GLU A 281 0.75 -18.17 2.49
CA GLU A 281 2.08 -18.67 2.11
C GLU A 281 2.28 -18.56 0.59
N LYS A 282 1.27 -18.93 -0.20
CA LYS A 282 1.31 -18.85 -1.66
C LYS A 282 1.44 -17.40 -2.15
N ALA A 283 0.69 -16.47 -1.54
CA ALA A 283 0.68 -15.06 -1.91
C ALA A 283 2.02 -14.38 -1.60
N THR A 284 2.53 -14.58 -0.39
CA THR A 284 3.74 -13.90 0.10
C THR A 284 5.05 -14.59 -0.30
N GLY A 285 5.01 -15.89 -0.63
CA GLY A 285 6.20 -16.72 -0.81
C GLY A 285 7.15 -16.24 -1.90
N TYR A 286 6.66 -15.59 -2.96
CA TYR A 286 7.54 -15.00 -3.99
C TYR A 286 8.30 -13.78 -3.45
N ALA A 287 7.60 -12.87 -2.76
CA ALA A 287 8.20 -11.69 -2.13
C ALA A 287 9.20 -12.08 -1.04
N MET A 288 8.85 -13.06 -0.19
CA MET A 288 9.73 -13.58 0.85
C MET A 288 11.05 -14.11 0.28
N LYS A 289 11.00 -14.92 -0.79
CA LYS A 289 12.21 -15.44 -1.45
C LYS A 289 13.13 -14.34 -1.97
N ILE A 290 12.57 -13.23 -2.46
CA ILE A 290 13.37 -12.08 -2.91
C ILE A 290 14.10 -11.47 -1.71
N LEU A 291 13.39 -11.19 -0.61
CA LEU A 291 13.98 -10.61 0.59
C LEU A 291 15.04 -11.52 1.21
N GLU A 292 14.74 -12.81 1.38
CA GLU A 292 15.68 -13.80 1.94
C GLU A 292 16.98 -13.85 1.13
N ARG A 293 16.88 -13.85 -0.21
CA ARG A 293 18.05 -13.79 -1.08
C ARG A 293 18.84 -12.50 -0.88
N GLN A 294 18.18 -11.34 -0.87
CA GLN A 294 18.84 -10.05 -0.67
C GLN A 294 19.49 -9.91 0.71
N ILE A 295 18.89 -10.49 1.75
CA ILE A 295 19.47 -10.55 3.10
C ILE A 295 20.72 -11.42 3.08
N ALA A 296 20.65 -12.62 2.51
CA ALA A 296 21.80 -13.53 2.43
C ALA A 296 22.97 -12.93 1.62
N GLU A 297 22.68 -12.21 0.53
CA GLU A 297 23.68 -11.47 -0.26
C GLU A 297 24.38 -10.39 0.59
N LYS A 298 23.62 -9.63 1.38
CA LYS A 298 24.17 -8.61 2.30
C LYS A 298 25.00 -9.22 3.43
N GLU A 299 24.63 -10.38 3.95
CA GLU A 299 25.37 -11.07 5.01
C GLU A 299 26.69 -11.65 4.49
N ASN A 300 26.71 -12.19 3.27
CA ASN A 300 27.94 -12.71 2.64
C ASN A 300 28.95 -11.62 2.26
N LEU A 301 28.53 -10.35 2.22
CA LEU A 301 29.38 -9.19 1.96
C LEU A 301 30.02 -8.58 3.22
N LYS A 302 29.63 -9.06 4.42
CA LYS A 302 30.20 -8.65 5.72
C LYS A 302 31.33 -9.57 6.15
#